data_AF-A0A3P7N9A6-F1
#
_entry.id   AF-A0A3P7N9A6-F1
#
_cell.length_a   1.000
_cell.length_b   1.000
_cell.length_c   1.000
_cell.angle_alpha   90.00
_cell.angle_beta   90.00
_cell.angle_gamma   90.00
#
_symmetry.space_group_name_H-M   'P 1'
#
loop_
_entity.id
_entity.type
_entity.pdbx_description
1 polymer ?
#
loop_
_entity_poly.entity_id
_entity_poly.type
_entity_poly.pdbx_seq_one_letter_code
_entity_poly.pdbx_strand_id
1 'polypeptide(L)'
;MPNKKKFDPVKENISIEVCHRDSCRSSGFNTSLRDTQGVLLMDKLTNVVPLTQQFCRSAVTISCHPKGELKPIDTQITLFPVQTYQCSSEDIIIPSYLTSEPVKLCSSKDLKISRALARDEDYAAHFTDAVCQTPTSGLRLNSAVAWFLQRTSELEIYPLTCTLRNCTWNVTVIKGKECKSCLSLPPLVICNLESALINSNAFDLSNIDVLPKKEVYNPAEDELSPRICVWNACRSSNLSLVLVDKNDKVIEKQVDNKLAPMSLVCRSLVILVRRPIRGNAATLLTHNIALSPMITYACANRDFFISPKALIAAKKRIRICLPTGSAENKVSESEGHVHPADNETLYKTQFKDVICNSTKTGIRFAQGFAIFEEVDDSREEYPVECRLYECIWGFLIVKHKKGMNKKQNNFRKVFHFNC
;
A
#
# COMPACT_ATOMS: atom_id res chain seq x y z
N MET A 1 -38.65 -34.30 -28.47
CA MET A 1 -38.40 -33.43 -27.29
C MET A 1 -37.82 -32.10 -27.78
N PRO A 2 -38.09 -30.94 -27.16
CA PRO A 2 -37.80 -29.68 -27.85
C PRO A 2 -36.30 -29.61 -28.15
N ASN A 3 -35.99 -29.44 -29.44
CA ASN A 3 -34.66 -29.21 -30.02
C ASN A 3 -34.07 -27.86 -29.54
N LYS A 4 -34.29 -27.49 -28.28
CA LYS A 4 -33.74 -26.28 -27.70
C LYS A 4 -32.25 -26.51 -27.59
N LYS A 5 -31.51 -25.87 -28.49
CA LYS A 5 -30.05 -25.90 -28.53
C LYS A 5 -29.43 -24.67 -27.87
N LYS A 6 -30.23 -23.73 -27.37
CA LYS A 6 -29.79 -22.44 -26.83
C LYS A 6 -30.31 -22.28 -25.41
N PHE A 7 -29.42 -22.13 -24.44
CA PHE A 7 -29.75 -22.10 -23.01
C PHE A 7 -29.17 -20.86 -22.34
N ASP A 8 -29.89 -20.30 -21.37
CA ASP A 8 -29.37 -19.26 -20.47
C ASP A 8 -28.56 -19.94 -19.35
N PRO A 9 -27.23 -19.78 -19.32
CA PRO A 9 -26.39 -20.48 -18.36
C PRO A 9 -26.61 -20.06 -16.90
N VAL A 10 -27.26 -18.92 -16.66
CA VAL A 10 -27.53 -18.40 -15.30
C VAL A 10 -28.88 -18.88 -14.78
N LYS A 11 -29.87 -19.04 -15.67
CA LYS A 11 -31.26 -19.30 -15.28
C LYS A 11 -31.71 -20.74 -15.50
N GLU A 12 -31.02 -21.49 -16.35
CA GLU A 12 -31.48 -22.79 -16.81
C GLU A 12 -30.49 -23.91 -16.46
N ASN A 13 -31.05 -25.05 -16.06
CA ASN A 13 -30.36 -26.33 -15.99
C ASN A 13 -30.86 -27.24 -17.11
N ILE A 14 -30.04 -28.20 -17.52
CA ILE A 14 -30.40 -29.14 -18.58
C ILE A 14 -30.75 -30.48 -17.98
N SER A 15 -31.97 -30.94 -18.25
CA SER A 15 -32.39 -32.31 -17.98
C SER A 15 -32.09 -33.19 -19.20
N ILE A 16 -31.40 -34.30 -18.99
CA ILE A 16 -30.97 -35.22 -20.03
C ILE A 16 -31.80 -36.49 -19.97
N GLU A 17 -32.29 -36.90 -21.14
CA GLU A 17 -32.86 -38.22 -21.38
C GLU A 17 -32.17 -38.84 -22.58
N VAL A 18 -31.78 -40.11 -22.45
CA VAL A 18 -31.20 -40.90 -23.54
C VAL A 18 -32.29 -41.82 -24.08
N CYS A 19 -32.65 -41.61 -25.34
CA CYS A 19 -33.69 -42.39 -26.01
C CYS A 19 -33.08 -43.43 -26.95
N HIS A 20 -33.56 -44.67 -26.85
CA HIS A 20 -33.30 -45.73 -27.81
C HIS A 20 -34.64 -46.22 -28.37
N ARG A 21 -34.88 -45.96 -29.65
CA ARG A 21 -36.19 -46.16 -30.31
C ARG A 21 -37.29 -45.41 -29.55
N ASP A 22 -38.29 -46.13 -29.02
CA ASP A 22 -39.45 -45.56 -28.32
C ASP A 22 -39.26 -45.48 -26.80
N SER A 23 -38.12 -45.92 -26.26
CA SER A 23 -37.84 -45.90 -24.83
C SER A 23 -36.79 -44.85 -24.49
N CYS A 24 -37.15 -43.91 -23.63
CA CYS A 24 -36.24 -42.91 -23.06
C CYS A 24 -35.96 -43.24 -21.59
N ARG A 25 -34.70 -43.12 -21.19
CA ARG A 25 -34.29 -43.22 -19.79
C ARG A 25 -33.63 -41.93 -19.34
N SER A 26 -33.95 -41.51 -18.12
CA SER A 26 -33.35 -40.37 -17.44
C SER A 26 -32.26 -40.78 -16.45
N SER A 27 -31.84 -42.05 -16.41
CA SER A 27 -30.81 -42.53 -15.50
C SER A 27 -30.02 -43.71 -16.09
N GLY A 28 -28.90 -44.09 -15.45
CA GLY A 28 -28.09 -45.26 -15.82
C GLY A 28 -27.01 -45.00 -16.89
N PHE A 29 -26.66 -43.74 -17.12
CA PHE A 29 -25.56 -43.29 -17.99
C PHE A 29 -24.68 -42.29 -17.24
N ASN A 30 -23.40 -42.21 -17.62
CA ASN A 30 -22.48 -41.19 -17.09
C ASN A 30 -22.49 -39.98 -18.01
N THR A 31 -22.81 -38.82 -17.46
CA THR A 31 -22.80 -37.56 -18.21
C THR A 31 -21.52 -36.78 -17.89
N SER A 32 -20.91 -36.22 -18.92
CA SER A 32 -19.82 -35.27 -18.80
C SER A 32 -20.12 -34.01 -19.62
N LEU A 33 -19.61 -32.87 -19.16
CA LEU A 33 -19.63 -31.61 -19.89
C LEU A 33 -18.23 -31.34 -20.41
N ARG A 34 -18.12 -31.04 -21.70
CA ARG A 34 -16.86 -30.77 -22.40
C ARG A 34 -16.94 -29.42 -23.09
N ASP A 35 -15.79 -28.83 -23.37
CA ASP A 35 -15.76 -27.70 -24.28
C ASP A 35 -15.82 -28.12 -25.75
N THR A 36 -15.81 -27.13 -26.64
CA THR A 36 -15.88 -27.35 -28.09
C THR A 36 -14.64 -28.02 -28.65
N GLN A 37 -13.54 -28.07 -27.89
CA GLN A 37 -12.30 -28.78 -28.22
C GLN A 37 -12.26 -30.19 -27.61
N GLY A 38 -13.29 -30.59 -26.85
CA GLY A 38 -13.39 -31.91 -26.22
C GLY A 38 -12.73 -32.01 -24.84
N VAL A 39 -12.20 -30.90 -24.29
CA VAL A 39 -11.62 -30.85 -22.94
C VAL A 39 -12.72 -31.03 -21.90
N LEU A 40 -12.48 -31.90 -20.92
CA LEU A 40 -13.42 -32.19 -19.85
C LEU A 40 -13.56 -30.99 -18.90
N LEU A 41 -14.78 -30.49 -18.74
CA LEU A 41 -15.12 -29.37 -17.84
C LEU A 41 -15.75 -29.87 -16.54
N MET A 42 -16.64 -30.86 -16.64
CA MET A 42 -17.30 -31.50 -15.51
C MET A 42 -17.52 -32.98 -15.84
N ASP A 43 -17.41 -33.84 -14.84
CA ASP A 43 -17.58 -35.29 -14.98
C ASP A 43 -18.55 -35.84 -13.94
N LYS A 44 -19.06 -37.05 -14.17
CA LYS A 44 -19.99 -37.77 -13.29
C LYS A 44 -21.23 -36.96 -12.95
N LEU A 45 -21.70 -36.17 -13.90
CA LEU A 45 -22.93 -35.43 -13.78
C LEU A 45 -24.11 -36.42 -13.78
N THR A 46 -25.16 -36.07 -13.05
CA THR A 46 -26.42 -36.80 -13.05
C THR A 46 -27.19 -36.49 -14.35
N ASN A 47 -28.49 -36.74 -14.33
CA ASN A 47 -29.39 -36.36 -15.41
C ASN A 47 -29.68 -34.86 -15.45
N VAL A 48 -29.27 -34.08 -14.45
CA VAL A 48 -29.39 -32.62 -14.43
C VAL A 48 -28.00 -32.01 -14.52
N VAL A 49 -27.75 -31.24 -15.57
CA VAL A 49 -26.48 -30.58 -15.84
C VAL A 49 -26.58 -29.08 -15.51
N PRO A 50 -25.82 -28.60 -14.51
CA PRO A 50 -25.76 -27.18 -14.20
C PRO A 50 -24.88 -26.43 -15.22
N LEU A 51 -25.30 -25.22 -15.60
CA LEU A 51 -24.57 -24.37 -16.55
C LEU A 51 -23.89 -23.16 -15.90
N THR A 52 -24.08 -22.94 -14.60
CA THR A 52 -23.81 -21.69 -13.86
C THR A 52 -22.34 -21.32 -13.65
N GLN A 53 -21.41 -22.04 -14.28
CA GLN A 53 -19.96 -21.82 -14.17
C GLN A 53 -19.26 -21.82 -15.54
N GLN A 54 -20.03 -21.77 -16.63
CA GLN A 54 -19.48 -21.80 -18.00
C GLN A 54 -19.10 -20.39 -18.49
N PHE A 55 -18.25 -19.72 -17.71
CA PHE A 55 -17.81 -18.36 -18.00
C PHE A 55 -17.03 -18.29 -19.32
N CYS A 56 -17.37 -17.27 -20.11
CA CYS A 56 -16.75 -16.92 -21.39
C CYS A 56 -16.83 -18.02 -22.45
N ARG A 57 -17.77 -18.96 -22.30
CA ARG A 57 -18.06 -20.01 -23.29
C ARG A 57 -19.38 -19.72 -23.98
N SER A 58 -19.36 -19.69 -25.31
CA SER A 58 -20.59 -19.58 -26.12
C SER A 58 -21.23 -20.93 -26.44
N ALA A 59 -20.50 -22.03 -26.26
CA ALA A 59 -20.99 -23.37 -26.49
C ALA A 59 -20.23 -24.40 -25.63
N VAL A 60 -20.91 -25.51 -25.33
CA VAL A 60 -20.37 -26.68 -24.63
C VAL A 60 -20.96 -27.95 -25.24
N THR A 61 -20.28 -29.06 -25.07
CA THR A 61 -20.70 -30.38 -25.54
C THR A 61 -21.06 -31.24 -24.35
N ILE A 62 -22.30 -31.71 -24.32
CA ILE A 62 -22.75 -32.72 -23.36
C ILE A 62 -22.42 -34.08 -23.96
N SER A 63 -21.68 -34.91 -23.23
CA SER A 63 -21.29 -36.24 -23.65
C SER A 63 -21.83 -37.27 -22.67
N CYS A 64 -22.75 -38.11 -23.15
CA CYS A 64 -23.39 -39.17 -22.36
C CYS A 64 -22.78 -40.52 -22.71
N HIS A 65 -22.40 -41.28 -21.70
CA HIS A 65 -21.84 -42.64 -21.83
C HIS A 65 -22.86 -43.65 -21.28
N PRO A 66 -23.68 -44.28 -22.14
CA PRO A 66 -24.63 -45.28 -21.73
C PRO A 66 -23.90 -46.57 -21.32
N LYS A 67 -24.33 -47.21 -20.22
CA LYS A 67 -23.78 -48.52 -19.84
C LYS A 67 -24.00 -49.53 -20.97
N GLY A 68 -22.91 -50.11 -21.47
CA GLY A 68 -22.91 -51.14 -22.52
C GLY A 68 -22.66 -50.62 -23.94
N GLU A 69 -22.58 -49.31 -24.16
CA GLU A 69 -22.24 -48.73 -25.47
C GLU A 69 -20.76 -48.32 -25.54
N LEU A 70 -20.12 -48.61 -26.67
CA LEU A 70 -18.69 -48.31 -26.89
C LEU A 70 -18.43 -46.84 -27.26
N LYS A 71 -19.44 -46.12 -27.77
CA LYS A 71 -19.30 -44.72 -28.20
C LYS A 71 -20.22 -43.82 -27.40
N PRO A 72 -19.73 -42.65 -26.94
CA PRO A 72 -20.58 -41.66 -26.30
C PRO A 72 -21.56 -41.02 -27.29
N ILE A 73 -22.67 -40.55 -26.74
CA ILE A 73 -23.64 -39.70 -27.45
C ILE A 73 -23.31 -38.25 -27.09
N ASP A 74 -22.86 -37.50 -28.09
CA ASP A 74 -22.45 -36.11 -27.92
C ASP A 74 -23.51 -35.16 -28.48
N THR A 75 -23.84 -34.11 -27.72
CA THR A 75 -24.76 -33.05 -28.13
C THR A 75 -24.15 -31.70 -27.79
N GLN A 76 -23.92 -30.88 -28.81
CA GLN A 76 -23.48 -29.51 -28.64
C GLN A 76 -24.68 -28.59 -28.34
N ILE A 77 -24.51 -27.72 -27.35
CA ILE A 77 -25.45 -26.68 -26.98
C ILE A 77 -24.78 -25.32 -27.03
N THR A 78 -25.58 -24.29 -27.30
CA THR A 78 -25.20 -22.87 -27.28
C THR A 78 -25.62 -22.26 -25.95
N LEU A 79 -24.73 -21.47 -25.37
CA LEU A 79 -24.96 -20.70 -24.14
C LEU A 79 -25.20 -19.24 -24.53
N PHE A 80 -26.37 -18.71 -24.16
CA PHE A 80 -26.74 -17.34 -24.46
C PHE A 80 -27.68 -16.74 -23.41
N PRO A 81 -27.37 -15.55 -22.86
CA PRO A 81 -26.16 -14.77 -23.13
C PRO A 81 -24.89 -15.47 -22.63
N VAL A 82 -23.75 -15.17 -23.24
CA VAL A 82 -22.46 -15.68 -22.74
C VAL A 82 -22.23 -15.08 -21.36
N GLN A 83 -22.07 -15.94 -20.35
CA GLN A 83 -21.76 -15.50 -19.00
C GLN A 83 -20.35 -14.91 -18.98
N THR A 84 -20.18 -13.69 -18.47
CA THR A 84 -18.86 -13.04 -18.42
C THR A 84 -18.44 -12.82 -16.96
N TYR A 85 -17.14 -12.59 -16.75
CA TYR A 85 -16.61 -12.16 -15.45
C TYR A 85 -16.92 -10.68 -15.12
N GLN A 86 -17.62 -9.97 -16.01
CA GLN A 86 -17.96 -8.55 -15.84
C GLN A 86 -16.77 -7.69 -15.38
N CYS A 87 -15.61 -7.88 -16.04
CA CYS A 87 -14.40 -7.15 -15.69
C CYS A 87 -14.64 -5.64 -15.71
N SER A 88 -14.10 -4.94 -14.70
CA SER A 88 -14.14 -3.50 -14.62
C SER A 88 -13.41 -2.87 -15.80
N SER A 89 -13.96 -1.78 -16.29
CA SER A 89 -13.37 -0.91 -17.31
C SER A 89 -12.67 0.29 -16.69
N GLU A 90 -12.60 0.36 -15.36
CA GLU A 90 -11.90 1.41 -14.64
C GLU A 90 -10.38 1.24 -14.77
N ASP A 91 -9.68 2.36 -14.81
CA ASP A 91 -8.23 2.37 -14.89
C ASP A 91 -7.60 1.82 -13.60
N ILE A 92 -6.63 0.93 -13.76
CA ILE A 92 -5.86 0.38 -12.65
C ILE A 92 -4.67 1.31 -12.41
N ILE A 93 -4.70 2.03 -11.31
CA ILE A 93 -3.63 2.97 -10.94
C ILE A 93 -2.65 2.25 -10.00
N ILE A 94 -1.41 2.07 -10.45
CA ILE A 94 -0.34 1.45 -9.67
C ILE A 94 0.71 2.50 -9.30
N PRO A 95 0.83 2.85 -8.01
CA PRO A 95 1.93 3.68 -7.53
C PRO A 95 3.30 3.10 -7.88
N SER A 96 4.27 3.95 -8.20
CA SER A 96 5.60 3.51 -8.65
C SER A 96 6.31 2.55 -7.67
N TYR A 97 6.00 2.60 -6.37
CA TYR A 97 6.56 1.72 -5.34
C TYR A 97 5.94 0.30 -5.30
N LEU A 98 4.78 0.08 -5.93
CA LEU A 98 4.11 -1.23 -6.03
C LEU A 98 4.40 -1.97 -7.35
N THR A 99 5.36 -1.46 -8.13
CA THR A 99 5.72 -2.04 -9.43
C THR A 99 6.37 -3.42 -9.36
N SER A 100 6.72 -3.90 -8.14
CA SER A 100 7.22 -5.26 -7.92
C SER A 100 6.12 -6.32 -7.80
N GLU A 101 4.85 -5.94 -7.67
CA GLU A 101 3.74 -6.87 -7.48
C GLU A 101 3.02 -7.19 -8.81
N PRO A 102 2.46 -8.41 -8.95
CA PRO A 102 1.61 -8.74 -10.09
C PRO A 102 0.32 -7.92 -10.07
N VAL A 103 -0.05 -7.37 -11.22
CA VAL A 103 -1.29 -6.62 -11.43
C VAL A 103 -2.34 -7.53 -12.06
N LYS A 104 -3.46 -7.77 -11.36
CA LYS A 104 -4.62 -8.48 -11.91
C LYS A 104 -5.35 -7.59 -12.91
N LEU A 105 -5.53 -8.07 -14.15
CA LEU A 105 -6.06 -7.28 -15.27
C LEU A 105 -7.58 -7.33 -15.43
N CYS A 106 -8.24 -8.14 -14.62
CA CYS A 106 -9.70 -8.20 -14.51
C CYS A 106 -10.10 -8.19 -13.03
N SER A 107 -10.92 -7.21 -12.66
CA SER A 107 -11.65 -7.18 -11.40
C SER A 107 -13.16 -7.23 -11.70
N SER A 108 -13.87 -8.24 -11.24
CA SER A 108 -15.29 -8.44 -11.54
C SER A 108 -16.17 -7.40 -10.83
N LYS A 109 -17.12 -6.79 -11.55
CA LYS A 109 -18.19 -5.96 -10.97
C LYS A 109 -19.21 -6.77 -10.15
N ASP A 110 -19.35 -8.07 -10.46
CA ASP A 110 -20.18 -8.98 -9.65
C ASP A 110 -19.42 -9.39 -8.38
N LEU A 111 -20.04 -9.10 -7.23
CA LEU A 111 -19.50 -9.32 -5.89
C LEU A 111 -19.27 -10.80 -5.55
N LYS A 112 -20.11 -11.71 -6.06
CA LYS A 112 -19.96 -13.16 -5.86
C LYS A 112 -18.76 -13.67 -6.63
N ILE A 113 -18.61 -13.22 -7.87
CA ILE A 113 -17.49 -13.60 -8.74
C ILE A 113 -16.18 -12.99 -8.20
N SER A 114 -16.20 -11.72 -7.78
CA SER A 114 -15.04 -11.05 -7.17
C SER A 114 -14.52 -11.82 -5.94
N ARG A 115 -15.41 -12.27 -5.05
CA ARG A 115 -15.03 -13.11 -3.91
C ARG A 115 -14.45 -14.47 -4.32
N ALA A 116 -15.00 -15.11 -5.35
CA ALA A 116 -14.49 -16.38 -5.86
C ALA A 116 -13.10 -16.24 -6.50
N LEU A 117 -12.78 -15.04 -7.01
CA LEU A 117 -11.51 -14.72 -7.65
C LEU A 117 -10.49 -14.08 -6.70
N ALA A 118 -10.80 -13.98 -5.40
CA ALA A 118 -9.96 -13.28 -4.44
C ALA A 118 -8.58 -13.95 -4.36
N ARG A 119 -8.51 -15.26 -4.17
CA ARG A 119 -7.22 -15.98 -4.05
C ARG A 119 -6.50 -16.05 -5.38
N ASP A 120 -5.17 -15.94 -5.35
CA ASP A 120 -4.34 -15.93 -6.56
C ASP A 120 -4.39 -17.26 -7.33
N GLU A 121 -4.50 -18.37 -6.62
CA GLU A 121 -4.65 -19.71 -7.21
C GLU A 121 -5.98 -19.83 -7.97
N ASP A 122 -7.08 -19.37 -7.37
CA ASP A 122 -8.39 -19.35 -8.01
C ASP A 122 -8.36 -18.42 -9.23
N TYR A 123 -7.81 -17.21 -9.07
CA TYR A 123 -7.65 -16.26 -10.17
C TYR A 123 -6.86 -16.86 -11.34
N ALA A 124 -5.70 -17.46 -11.05
CA ALA A 124 -4.86 -18.09 -12.05
C ALA A 124 -5.60 -19.22 -12.76
N ALA A 125 -6.32 -20.09 -12.03
CA ALA A 125 -7.11 -21.17 -12.61
C ALA A 125 -8.24 -20.67 -13.53
N HIS A 126 -8.95 -19.61 -13.13
CA HIS A 126 -10.06 -19.04 -13.90
C HIS A 126 -9.60 -18.31 -15.18
N PHE A 127 -8.39 -17.74 -15.16
CA PHE A 127 -7.82 -16.96 -16.26
C PHE A 127 -6.62 -17.61 -16.94
N THR A 128 -6.34 -18.89 -16.72
CA THR A 128 -5.13 -19.57 -17.23
C THR A 128 -4.96 -19.36 -18.73
N ASP A 129 -6.05 -19.53 -19.50
CA ASP A 129 -6.06 -19.42 -20.95
C ASP A 129 -6.28 -17.99 -21.47
N ALA A 130 -6.26 -16.99 -20.59
CA ALA A 130 -6.43 -15.61 -21.02
C ALA A 130 -5.22 -15.15 -21.83
N VAL A 131 -5.45 -14.31 -22.84
CA VAL A 131 -4.39 -13.70 -23.64
C VAL A 131 -4.59 -12.19 -23.60
N CYS A 132 -3.64 -11.50 -22.98
CA CYS A 132 -3.59 -10.05 -22.90
C CYS A 132 -2.47 -9.49 -23.77
N GLN A 133 -2.75 -8.38 -24.43
CA GLN A 133 -1.80 -7.68 -25.30
C GLN A 133 -1.81 -6.19 -24.98
N THR A 134 -0.65 -5.55 -25.14
CA THR A 134 -0.49 -4.10 -25.02
C THR A 134 0.40 -3.61 -26.16
N PRO A 135 0.11 -2.44 -26.76
CA PRO A 135 0.99 -1.83 -27.76
C PRO A 135 2.25 -1.21 -27.14
N THR A 136 2.28 -1.03 -25.82
CA THR A 136 3.36 -0.33 -25.11
C THR A 136 4.35 -1.33 -24.50
N SER A 137 5.64 -1.19 -24.79
CA SER A 137 6.69 -1.97 -24.13
C SER A 137 6.85 -1.56 -22.66
N GLY A 138 7.14 -2.51 -21.77
CA GLY A 138 7.38 -2.21 -20.34
C GLY A 138 6.65 -3.13 -19.37
N LEU A 139 5.67 -3.89 -19.87
CA LEU A 139 4.99 -4.95 -19.14
C LEU A 139 5.39 -6.33 -19.66
N ARG A 140 5.58 -7.26 -18.74
CA ARG A 140 5.50 -8.69 -19.00
C ARG A 140 4.07 -9.13 -18.71
N LEU A 141 3.45 -9.82 -19.66
CA LEU A 141 2.09 -10.34 -19.52
C LEU A 141 2.14 -11.86 -19.43
N ASN A 142 1.33 -12.42 -18.55
CA ASN A 142 1.06 -13.86 -18.49
C ASN A 142 -0.40 -14.02 -18.08
N SER A 143 -1.19 -14.67 -18.93
CA SER A 143 -2.64 -14.79 -18.70
C SER A 143 -3.29 -13.42 -18.47
N ALA A 144 -4.17 -13.28 -17.47
CA ALA A 144 -4.77 -12.00 -17.06
C ALA A 144 -3.96 -11.27 -15.97
N VAL A 145 -2.63 -11.42 -15.95
CA VAL A 145 -1.74 -10.79 -14.98
C VAL A 145 -0.61 -10.05 -15.70
N ALA A 146 -0.27 -8.86 -15.20
CA ALA A 146 0.84 -8.05 -15.69
C ALA A 146 1.92 -7.82 -14.63
N TRP A 147 3.18 -7.73 -15.07
CA TRP A 147 4.33 -7.36 -14.25
C TRP A 147 5.11 -6.25 -14.92
N PHE A 148 5.56 -5.26 -14.16
CA PHE A 148 6.44 -4.21 -14.70
C PHE A 148 7.86 -4.75 -14.88
N LEU A 149 8.44 -4.51 -16.06
CA LEU A 149 9.82 -4.90 -16.37
C LEU A 149 10.85 -3.95 -15.75
N GLN A 150 10.49 -2.68 -15.57
CA GLN A 150 11.37 -1.65 -15.03
C GLN A 150 10.66 -0.85 -13.92
N ARG A 151 11.43 -0.50 -12.89
CA ARG A 151 11.00 0.37 -11.79
C ARG A 151 11.39 1.82 -12.10
N THR A 152 10.69 2.41 -13.06
CA THR A 152 10.80 3.84 -13.36
C THR A 152 9.79 4.62 -12.52
N SER A 153 10.14 5.85 -12.13
CA SER A 153 9.26 6.76 -11.39
C SER A 153 8.41 7.65 -12.30
N GLU A 154 8.53 7.47 -13.62
CA GLU A 154 7.79 8.24 -14.61
C GLU A 154 6.35 7.73 -14.74
N LEU A 155 5.45 8.63 -15.17
CA LEU A 155 4.08 8.28 -15.50
C LEU A 155 4.07 7.49 -16.81
N GLU A 156 3.57 6.27 -16.77
CA GLU A 156 3.48 5.37 -17.91
C GLU A 156 2.06 4.82 -17.99
N ILE A 157 1.49 4.83 -19.20
CA ILE A 157 0.12 4.36 -19.45
C ILE A 157 0.19 3.16 -20.38
N TYR A 158 -0.44 2.07 -19.94
CA TYR A 158 -0.46 0.79 -20.62
C TYR A 158 -1.91 0.42 -20.93
N PRO A 159 -2.42 0.74 -22.12
CA PRO A 159 -3.70 0.19 -22.57
C PRO A 159 -3.51 -1.30 -22.87
N LEU A 160 -4.39 -2.15 -22.35
CA LEU A 160 -4.39 -3.58 -22.58
C LEU A 160 -5.74 -4.04 -23.11
N THR A 161 -5.69 -4.98 -24.06
CA THR A 161 -6.85 -5.76 -24.49
C THR A 161 -6.61 -7.20 -24.11
N CYS A 162 -7.56 -7.76 -23.37
CA CYS A 162 -7.51 -9.12 -22.87
C CYS A 162 -8.66 -9.94 -23.47
N THR A 163 -8.35 -11.18 -23.83
CA THR A 163 -9.30 -12.13 -24.37
C THR A 163 -9.25 -13.41 -23.55
N LEU A 164 -10.41 -13.96 -23.23
CA LEU A 164 -10.54 -15.28 -22.63
C LEU A 164 -11.67 -15.98 -23.37
N ARG A 165 -11.31 -16.92 -24.25
CA ARG A 165 -12.27 -17.66 -25.08
C ARG A 165 -13.17 -16.70 -25.86
N ASN A 166 -14.47 -16.64 -25.56
CA ASN A 166 -15.43 -15.77 -26.24
C ASN A 166 -15.62 -14.39 -25.57
N CYS A 167 -14.94 -14.11 -24.46
CA CYS A 167 -14.96 -12.80 -23.83
C CYS A 167 -13.76 -11.95 -24.28
N THR A 168 -14.00 -10.65 -24.44
CA THR A 168 -12.96 -9.63 -24.58
C THR A 168 -13.23 -8.50 -23.61
N TRP A 169 -12.20 -7.97 -22.96
CA TRP A 169 -12.29 -6.77 -22.13
C TRP A 169 -11.05 -5.91 -22.33
N ASN A 170 -11.23 -4.60 -22.14
CA ASN A 170 -10.16 -3.61 -22.20
C ASN A 170 -9.91 -3.08 -20.80
N VAL A 171 -8.64 -2.84 -20.48
CA VAL A 171 -8.21 -2.28 -19.20
C VAL A 171 -7.02 -1.37 -19.43
N THR A 172 -6.96 -0.25 -18.73
CA THR A 172 -5.79 0.63 -18.74
C THR A 172 -5.06 0.46 -17.43
N VAL A 173 -3.74 0.22 -17.47
CA VAL A 173 -2.88 0.26 -16.30
C VAL A 173 -2.06 1.54 -16.35
N ILE A 174 -2.18 2.37 -15.31
CA ILE A 174 -1.45 3.63 -15.18
C ILE A 174 -0.43 3.47 -14.06
N LYS A 175 0.85 3.53 -14.40
CA LYS A 175 1.97 3.50 -13.45
C LYS A 175 2.46 4.93 -13.21
N GLY A 176 2.58 5.37 -11.97
CA GLY A 176 3.15 6.70 -11.68
C GLY A 176 2.97 7.17 -10.24
N LYS A 177 3.53 8.34 -9.90
CA LYS A 177 3.18 9.05 -8.65
C LYS A 177 1.68 9.36 -8.68
N GLU A 178 1.01 9.21 -7.55
CA GLU A 178 -0.40 9.62 -7.36
C GLU A 178 -0.67 10.91 -8.13
N CYS A 179 -1.49 10.81 -9.17
CA CYS A 179 -1.69 11.88 -10.13
C CYS A 179 -2.53 12.99 -9.46
N LYS A 180 -1.87 13.91 -8.71
CA LYS A 180 -2.50 15.14 -8.19
C LYS A 180 -3.04 16.05 -9.30
N SER A 181 -2.70 15.79 -10.57
CA SER A 181 -3.01 16.63 -11.73
C SER A 181 -3.83 15.95 -12.83
N CYS A 182 -4.40 14.77 -12.61
CA CYS A 182 -5.29 14.15 -13.61
C CYS A 182 -6.68 14.85 -13.72
N LEU A 183 -6.87 15.99 -13.03
CA LEU A 183 -8.04 16.87 -13.09
C LEU A 183 -8.01 17.92 -14.23
N SER A 184 -7.02 17.88 -15.13
CA SER A 184 -6.92 18.85 -16.24
C SER A 184 -7.17 18.21 -17.61
N LEU A 185 -8.42 17.87 -17.90
CA LEU A 185 -8.97 17.83 -19.25
C LEU A 185 -10.25 18.68 -19.27
N PRO A 186 -10.58 19.35 -20.39
CA PRO A 186 -11.24 20.65 -20.39
C PRO A 186 -12.69 20.62 -19.88
N PRO A 187 -13.17 21.74 -19.31
CA PRO A 187 -14.46 21.80 -18.64
C PRO A 187 -15.56 22.05 -19.67
N LEU A 188 -16.44 21.07 -19.85
CA LEU A 188 -17.77 21.36 -20.36
C LEU A 188 -18.80 20.59 -19.54
N VAL A 189 -19.57 21.39 -18.79
CA VAL A 189 -21.00 21.17 -18.49
C VAL A 189 -21.30 20.26 -17.27
N ILE A 190 -21.23 20.89 -16.08
CA ILE A 190 -22.33 21.12 -15.11
C ILE A 190 -21.76 21.14 -13.68
N CYS A 191 -21.51 22.34 -13.17
CA CYS A 191 -21.77 22.63 -11.77
C CYS A 191 -23.29 22.69 -11.61
N ASN A 192 -23.88 21.70 -10.95
CA ASN A 192 -25.14 21.78 -10.21
C ASN A 192 -25.38 20.41 -9.58
N LEU A 193 -24.94 20.25 -8.33
CA LEU A 193 -25.60 19.44 -7.29
C LEU A 193 -24.76 19.53 -6.00
N GLU A 194 -24.92 20.65 -5.30
CA GLU A 194 -24.95 20.58 -3.84
C GLU A 194 -26.07 19.60 -3.44
N SER A 195 -25.77 18.67 -2.54
CA SER A 195 -26.76 17.81 -1.86
C SER A 195 -27.37 16.65 -2.65
N ALA A 196 -26.58 15.65 -3.07
CA ALA A 196 -27.02 14.24 -3.13
C ALA A 196 -25.87 13.30 -3.55
N LEU A 197 -25.81 12.13 -2.89
CA LEU A 197 -25.05 10.91 -3.24
C LEU A 197 -23.56 10.86 -2.85
N ILE A 198 -23.37 10.68 -1.54
CA ILE A 198 -22.47 9.63 -1.02
C ILE A 198 -22.87 8.31 -1.70
N ASN A 199 -22.22 7.96 -2.81
CA ASN A 199 -22.25 6.64 -3.45
C ASN A 199 -21.19 6.59 -4.56
N SER A 200 -19.92 6.56 -4.16
CA SER A 200 -18.88 5.97 -5.01
C SER A 200 -18.70 4.52 -4.56
N ASN A 201 -19.22 3.61 -5.39
CA ASN A 201 -19.07 2.17 -5.24
C ASN A 201 -17.60 1.77 -5.50
N ALA A 202 -16.74 1.94 -4.50
CA ALA A 202 -15.41 1.37 -4.47
C ALA A 202 -15.50 -0.06 -3.91
N PHE A 203 -15.47 -1.05 -4.80
CA PHE A 203 -15.50 -2.48 -4.49
C PHE A 203 -14.14 -2.95 -3.92
N ASP A 204 -13.79 -2.47 -2.72
CA ASP A 204 -13.12 -3.22 -1.65
C ASP A 204 -13.20 -2.36 -0.38
N LEU A 205 -14.33 -2.43 0.34
CA LEU A 205 -14.65 -1.53 1.47
C LEU A 205 -13.89 -1.88 2.75
N SER A 206 -12.70 -2.48 2.63
CA SER A 206 -11.76 -2.54 3.74
C SER A 206 -11.00 -1.22 3.76
N ASN A 207 -11.23 -0.37 4.74
CA ASN A 207 -10.47 0.86 4.93
C ASN A 207 -9.88 0.92 6.33
N ILE A 208 -8.78 1.65 6.44
CA ILE A 208 -8.25 2.05 7.73
C ILE A 208 -8.99 3.34 8.10
N ASP A 209 -9.68 3.30 9.23
CA ASP A 209 -10.31 4.46 9.83
C ASP A 209 -9.50 4.89 11.05
N VAL A 210 -9.32 6.19 11.25
CA VAL A 210 -8.57 6.74 12.38
C VAL A 210 -9.46 7.72 13.11
N LEU A 211 -9.62 7.49 14.41
CA LEU A 211 -10.41 8.35 15.28
C LEU A 211 -9.51 9.16 16.21
N PRO A 212 -9.83 10.45 16.47
CA PRO A 212 -10.93 11.22 15.85
C PRO A 212 -10.72 11.44 14.35
N LYS A 213 -11.77 11.63 13.55
CA LYS A 213 -11.61 11.97 12.12
C LYS A 213 -11.17 13.42 11.99
N LYS A 214 -9.93 13.64 11.58
CA LYS A 214 -9.37 14.96 11.31
C LYS A 214 -8.54 14.90 10.03
N GLU A 215 -8.47 16.01 9.31
CA GLU A 215 -7.56 16.14 8.16
C GLU A 215 -6.10 16.26 8.62
N VAL A 216 -5.89 16.88 9.79
CA VAL A 216 -4.58 17.10 10.39
C VAL A 216 -4.69 16.85 11.90
N TYR A 217 -3.73 16.10 12.44
CA TYR A 217 -3.68 15.71 13.84
C TYR A 217 -2.63 16.52 14.59
N ASN A 218 -2.96 16.97 15.80
CA ASN A 218 -2.01 17.60 16.70
C ASN A 218 -1.26 16.50 17.47
N PRO A 219 0.01 16.22 17.16
CA PRO A 219 0.72 15.13 17.80
C PRO A 219 0.97 15.30 19.30
N ALA A 220 0.84 16.51 19.85
CA ALA A 220 0.98 16.78 21.27
C ALA A 220 -0.29 16.50 22.08
N GLU A 221 -1.45 16.50 21.43
CA GLU A 221 -2.76 16.46 22.09
C GLU A 221 -3.62 15.27 21.66
N ASP A 222 -3.51 14.86 20.40
CA ASP A 222 -4.38 13.84 19.82
C ASP A 222 -3.90 12.43 20.15
N GLU A 223 -4.80 11.63 20.72
CA GLU A 223 -4.63 10.18 20.82
C GLU A 223 -5.38 9.52 19.65
N LEU A 224 -4.65 8.76 18.83
CA LEU A 224 -5.22 8.16 17.64
C LEU A 224 -5.67 6.73 17.92
N SER A 225 -6.89 6.42 17.53
CA SER A 225 -7.46 5.08 17.64
C SER A 225 -7.66 4.49 16.24
N PRO A 226 -6.65 3.85 15.65
CA PRO A 226 -6.78 3.20 14.35
C PRO A 226 -7.74 2.01 14.44
N ARG A 227 -8.53 1.82 13.39
CA ARG A 227 -9.48 0.73 13.22
C ARG A 227 -9.45 0.27 11.78
N ILE A 228 -9.79 -0.99 11.57
CA ILE A 228 -10.06 -1.49 10.22
C ILE A 228 -11.55 -1.67 10.11
N CYS A 229 -12.14 -0.94 9.19
CA CYS A 229 -13.55 -1.06 8.87
C CYS A 229 -13.67 -1.91 7.60
N VAL A 230 -14.60 -2.85 7.64
CA VAL A 230 -15.04 -3.62 6.48
C VAL A 230 -16.51 -3.30 6.36
N TRP A 231 -16.87 -2.44 5.41
CA TRP A 231 -18.22 -1.88 5.30
C TRP A 231 -18.59 -1.09 6.58
N ASN A 232 -19.64 -1.52 7.29
CA ASN A 232 -20.14 -0.85 8.50
C ASN A 232 -19.55 -1.46 9.78
N ALA A 233 -18.77 -2.54 9.67
CA ALA A 233 -18.19 -3.24 10.81
C ALA A 233 -16.73 -2.83 10.99
N CYS A 234 -16.42 -2.17 12.12
CA CYS A 234 -15.07 -1.76 12.45
C CYS A 234 -14.51 -2.59 13.60
N ARG A 235 -13.27 -3.07 13.42
CA ARG A 235 -12.50 -3.71 14.49
C ARG A 235 -11.35 -2.81 14.91
N SER A 236 -11.08 -2.75 16.19
CA SER A 236 -9.95 -2.04 16.78
C SER A 236 -8.83 -2.97 17.24
N SER A 237 -9.03 -4.29 17.23
CA SER A 237 -8.03 -5.28 17.66
C SER A 237 -7.45 -6.08 16.50
N ASN A 238 -6.25 -6.65 16.71
CA ASN A 238 -5.54 -7.51 15.74
C ASN A 238 -5.46 -6.89 14.34
N LEU A 239 -5.12 -5.59 14.30
CA LEU A 239 -5.20 -4.80 13.08
C LEU A 239 -4.16 -5.24 12.03
N SER A 240 -3.04 -5.83 12.46
CA SER A 240 -1.91 -6.16 11.57
C SER A 240 -1.43 -4.93 10.78
N LEU A 241 -1.43 -3.76 11.45
CA LEU A 241 -0.97 -2.49 10.89
C LEU A 241 0.50 -2.28 11.20
N VAL A 242 1.18 -1.71 10.22
CA VAL A 242 2.57 -1.25 10.28
C VAL A 242 2.53 0.26 10.13
N LEU A 243 3.24 0.99 10.98
CA LEU A 243 3.45 2.42 10.81
C LEU A 243 4.75 2.63 10.03
N VAL A 244 4.67 3.36 8.92
CA VAL A 244 5.82 3.75 8.12
C VAL A 244 5.90 5.27 8.01
N ASP A 245 7.10 5.78 7.74
CA ASP A 245 7.25 7.19 7.39
C ASP A 245 7.01 7.47 5.90
N LYS A 246 7.06 8.75 5.53
CA LYS A 246 6.92 9.21 4.13
C LYS A 246 7.94 8.63 3.14
N ASN A 247 9.00 7.98 3.62
CA ASN A 247 10.03 7.32 2.81
C ASN A 247 9.94 5.78 2.94
N ASP A 248 8.80 5.25 3.38
CA ASP A 248 8.53 3.82 3.59
C ASP A 248 9.40 3.13 4.65
N LYS A 249 10.08 3.90 5.51
CA LYS A 249 10.83 3.32 6.63
C LYS A 249 9.87 2.90 7.73
N VAL A 250 9.94 1.62 8.11
CA VAL A 250 9.13 1.08 9.21
C VAL A 250 9.52 1.76 10.53
N ILE A 251 8.55 2.45 11.12
CA ILE A 251 8.63 3.05 12.47
C ILE A 251 8.20 2.00 13.49
N GLU A 252 7.06 1.36 13.26
CA GLU A 252 6.46 0.38 14.16
C GLU A 252 5.88 -0.80 13.38
N LYS A 253 6.26 -2.03 13.75
CA LYS A 253 5.87 -3.25 13.04
C LYS A 253 4.47 -3.74 13.37
N GLN A 254 3.94 -3.34 14.52
CA GLN A 254 2.63 -3.74 15.00
C GLN A 254 2.04 -2.57 15.75
N VAL A 255 1.15 -1.83 15.09
CA VAL A 255 0.47 -0.69 15.70
C VAL A 255 -0.71 -1.20 16.53
N ASP A 256 -0.70 -0.83 17.80
CA ASP A 256 -1.81 -1.10 18.71
C ASP A 256 -3.03 -0.24 18.39
N ASN A 257 -4.14 -0.53 19.06
CA ASN A 257 -5.39 0.21 18.91
C ASN A 257 -5.35 1.64 19.45
N LYS A 258 -4.20 2.03 20.02
CA LYS A 258 -3.88 3.35 20.55
C LYS A 258 -2.50 3.73 20.02
N LEU A 259 -2.46 4.71 19.14
CA LEU A 259 -1.24 5.28 18.59
C LEU A 259 -1.04 6.65 19.22
N ALA A 260 0.08 6.82 19.94
CA ALA A 260 0.49 8.08 20.54
C ALA A 260 1.42 8.83 19.58
N PRO A 261 0.95 9.86 18.85
CA PRO A 261 1.74 10.54 17.84
C PRO A 261 2.86 11.38 18.45
N MET A 262 2.82 11.62 19.77
CA MET A 262 3.87 12.34 20.51
C MET A 262 5.26 11.71 20.32
N SER A 263 5.32 10.41 20.02
CA SER A 263 6.55 9.67 19.73
C SER A 263 7.12 9.91 18.31
N LEU A 264 6.34 10.52 17.41
CA LEU A 264 6.65 10.72 15.99
C LEU A 264 7.40 12.04 15.76
N VAL A 265 8.44 12.26 16.55
CA VAL A 265 9.25 13.49 16.51
C VAL A 265 9.89 13.68 15.13
N CYS A 266 9.87 14.92 14.63
CA CYS A 266 10.42 15.34 13.35
C CYS A 266 9.76 14.69 12.12
N ARG A 267 8.47 14.36 12.21
CA ARG A 267 7.68 13.81 11.11
C ARG A 267 6.40 14.63 10.93
N SER A 268 6.15 15.06 9.70
CA SER A 268 4.90 15.76 9.34
C SER A 268 3.86 14.80 8.76
N LEU A 269 4.29 13.61 8.32
CA LEU A 269 3.45 12.60 7.73
C LEU A 269 3.94 11.20 8.12
N VAL A 270 3.01 10.38 8.59
CA VAL A 270 3.18 8.94 8.74
C VAL A 270 2.04 8.20 8.05
N ILE A 271 2.27 6.95 7.70
CA ILE A 271 1.33 6.15 6.93
C ILE A 271 1.07 4.85 7.69
N LEU A 272 -0.20 4.59 7.99
CA LEU A 272 -0.64 3.28 8.45
C LEU A 272 -0.79 2.37 7.26
N VAL A 273 -0.11 1.22 7.31
CA VAL A 273 -0.09 0.25 6.22
C VAL A 273 -0.55 -1.10 6.75
N ARG A 274 -1.60 -1.65 6.17
CA ARG A 274 -1.95 -3.06 6.34
C ARG A 274 -1.43 -3.85 5.15
N ARG A 275 -0.39 -4.65 5.38
CA ARG A 275 0.13 -5.54 4.33
C ARG A 275 -0.77 -6.77 4.18
N PRO A 276 -0.90 -7.31 2.96
CA PRO A 276 -1.51 -8.62 2.78
C PRO A 276 -0.74 -9.66 3.59
N ILE A 277 -1.46 -10.48 4.36
CA ILE A 277 -0.86 -11.66 4.99
C ILE A 277 -0.58 -12.65 3.85
N ARG A 278 0.67 -13.14 3.74
CA ARG A 278 1.09 -14.10 2.70
C ARG A 278 0.01 -15.19 2.52
N GLY A 279 -0.46 -15.35 1.28
CA GLY A 279 -1.49 -16.33 0.91
C GLY A 279 -2.92 -15.78 0.82
N ASN A 280 -3.18 -14.53 1.22
CA ASN A 280 -4.46 -13.85 1.02
C ASN A 280 -4.27 -12.59 0.17
N ALA A 281 -5.10 -12.42 -0.86
CA ALA A 281 -5.20 -11.21 -1.68
C ALA A 281 -5.91 -10.06 -0.93
N ALA A 282 -5.51 -9.80 0.32
CA ALA A 282 -5.99 -8.63 1.02
C ALA A 282 -5.33 -7.41 0.37
N THR A 283 -6.14 -6.53 -0.19
CA THR A 283 -5.71 -5.26 -0.78
C THR A 283 -4.86 -4.49 0.22
N LEU A 284 -3.74 -3.94 -0.26
CA LEU A 284 -2.89 -3.07 0.54
C LEU A 284 -3.75 -1.89 1.02
N LEU A 285 -3.91 -1.76 2.34
CA LEU A 285 -4.62 -0.63 2.91
C LEU A 285 -3.60 0.38 3.39
N THR A 286 -3.75 1.63 2.94
CA THR A 286 -2.92 2.75 3.37
C THR A 286 -3.80 3.86 3.92
N HIS A 287 -3.36 4.50 4.99
CA HIS A 287 -3.99 5.71 5.51
C HIS A 287 -2.94 6.71 5.97
N ASN A 288 -3.01 7.90 5.40
CA ASN A 288 -2.09 8.99 5.67
C ASN A 288 -2.53 9.72 6.94
N ILE A 289 -1.60 9.93 7.87
CA ILE A 289 -1.80 10.71 9.08
C ILE A 289 -0.88 11.93 8.98
N ALA A 290 -1.48 13.07 8.64
CA ALA A 290 -0.78 14.35 8.65
C ALA A 290 -0.68 14.87 10.09
N LEU A 291 0.51 15.30 10.50
CA LEU A 291 0.83 15.77 11.84
C LEU A 291 1.21 17.25 11.78
N SER A 292 0.47 18.10 12.50
CA SER A 292 0.78 19.53 12.62
C SER A 292 0.28 20.10 13.96
N PRO A 293 1.07 20.94 14.64
CA PRO A 293 2.46 21.28 14.32
C PRO A 293 3.39 20.06 14.49
N MET A 294 4.45 20.00 13.69
CA MET A 294 5.44 18.93 13.80
C MET A 294 6.14 19.01 15.17
N ILE A 295 6.19 17.91 15.92
CA ILE A 295 6.96 17.87 17.17
C ILE A 295 8.44 17.91 16.85
N THR A 296 9.17 18.77 17.56
CA THR A 296 10.62 18.86 17.47
C THR A 296 11.27 18.61 18.82
N TYR A 297 12.56 18.30 18.83
CA TYR A 297 13.31 18.28 20.10
C TYR A 297 13.60 19.71 20.54
N ALA A 298 13.39 19.99 21.83
CA ALA A 298 13.84 21.23 22.49
C ALA A 298 15.37 21.23 22.66
N CYS A 299 16.10 21.22 21.53
CA CYS A 299 17.53 21.37 21.53
C CYS A 299 17.87 22.82 21.85
N ALA A 300 18.82 23.04 22.76
CA ALA A 300 19.36 24.37 22.96
C ALA A 300 19.99 24.85 21.64
N ASN A 301 19.35 25.83 20.97
CA ASN A 301 19.91 26.55 19.82
C ASN A 301 21.05 27.46 20.28
N ARG A 302 22.16 26.85 20.70
CA ARG A 302 23.35 27.52 21.21
C ARG A 302 24.58 26.83 20.68
N ASP A 303 25.58 27.63 20.33
CA ASP A 303 26.90 27.13 19.99
C ASP A 303 27.52 26.40 21.18
N PHE A 304 28.22 25.30 20.88
CA PHE A 304 28.87 24.46 21.87
C PHE A 304 30.29 24.96 22.11
N PHE A 305 30.51 25.59 23.25
CA PHE A 305 31.85 26.02 23.68
C PHE A 305 32.47 24.95 24.57
N ILE A 306 33.50 24.27 24.07
CA ILE A 306 34.11 23.11 24.74
C ILE A 306 35.59 23.37 25.01
N SER A 307 36.00 23.12 26.25
CA SER A 307 37.41 23.12 26.61
C SER A 307 38.03 21.72 26.43
N PRO A 308 39.34 21.61 26.12
CA PRO A 308 40.05 20.34 26.04
C PRO A 308 39.85 19.47 27.29
N LYS A 309 39.84 20.07 28.48
CA LYS A 309 39.56 19.37 29.75
C LYS A 309 38.16 18.74 29.78
N ALA A 310 37.14 19.50 29.37
CA ALA A 310 35.76 19.01 29.31
C ALA A 310 35.61 17.90 28.27
N LEU A 311 36.31 18.02 27.14
CA LEU A 311 36.30 17.00 26.09
C LEU A 311 36.94 15.68 26.54
N ILE A 312 38.06 15.73 27.27
CA ILE A 312 38.70 14.55 27.87
C ILE A 312 37.77 13.90 28.90
N ALA A 313 37.19 14.70 29.80
CA ALA A 313 36.25 14.21 30.81
C ALA A 313 35.02 13.54 30.18
N ALA A 314 34.55 14.07 29.05
CA ALA A 314 33.45 13.51 28.27
C ALA A 314 33.85 12.32 27.38
N LYS A 315 35.09 11.82 27.46
CA LYS A 315 35.64 10.75 26.59
C LYS A 315 35.56 11.09 25.09
N LYS A 316 35.92 12.33 24.74
CA LYS A 316 35.95 12.86 23.37
C LYS A 316 34.60 12.92 22.64
N ARG A 317 33.48 12.82 23.36
CA ARG A 317 32.14 12.83 22.77
C ARG A 317 31.27 13.91 23.40
N ILE A 318 30.44 14.55 22.59
CA ILE A 318 29.45 15.53 23.02
C ILE A 318 28.09 15.20 22.42
N ARG A 319 27.01 15.52 23.12
CA ARG A 319 25.65 15.44 22.58
C ARG A 319 25.40 16.59 21.61
N ILE A 320 24.87 16.31 20.44
CA ILE A 320 24.54 17.33 19.41
C ILE A 320 23.28 18.13 19.74
N CYS A 321 22.48 17.62 20.68
CA CYS A 321 21.26 18.23 21.17
C CYS A 321 21.27 18.12 22.69
N LEU A 322 21.41 19.27 23.38
CA LEU A 322 21.30 19.37 24.83
C LEU A 322 19.91 19.92 25.18
N PRO A 323 19.30 19.45 26.29
CA PRO A 323 18.06 20.06 26.77
C PRO A 323 18.31 21.53 27.12
N THR A 324 17.37 22.39 26.77
CA THR A 324 17.29 23.76 27.30
C THR A 324 17.25 23.68 28.84
N GLY A 325 18.22 24.31 29.51
CA GLY A 325 18.52 24.04 30.93
C GLY A 325 17.35 24.20 31.92
N SER A 326 17.31 23.24 32.86
CA SER A 326 16.68 23.17 34.18
C SER A 326 15.79 24.34 34.69
N ALA A 327 14.54 23.98 34.99
CA ALA A 327 13.79 24.21 36.23
C ALA A 327 13.37 25.63 36.72
N GLU A 328 13.89 26.74 36.21
CA GLU A 328 13.57 28.06 36.82
C GLU A 328 12.82 29.08 35.97
N ASN A 329 12.43 28.74 34.73
CA ASN A 329 11.48 29.57 33.99
C ASN A 329 10.52 28.68 33.20
N LYS A 330 9.43 28.28 33.86
CA LYS A 330 8.21 27.77 33.21
C LYS A 330 7.53 28.90 32.41
N VAL A 331 8.25 29.47 31.46
CA VAL A 331 7.67 30.34 30.44
C VAL A 331 7.21 29.41 29.35
N SER A 332 5.91 29.08 29.40
CA SER A 332 5.12 28.35 28.40
C SER A 332 5.88 27.26 27.64
N GLU A 333 5.70 26.00 28.07
CA GLU A 333 5.96 24.82 27.23
C GLU A 333 5.26 25.06 25.89
N SER A 334 6.00 25.52 24.89
CA SER A 334 5.44 25.79 23.58
C SER A 334 5.02 24.45 22.99
N GLU A 335 3.71 24.28 22.77
CA GLU A 335 3.10 23.13 22.13
C GLU A 335 3.98 22.64 20.97
N GLY A 336 4.35 21.36 20.98
CA GLY A 336 5.17 20.74 19.92
C GLY A 336 6.67 20.58 20.19
N HIS A 337 7.15 20.69 21.45
CA HIS A 337 8.55 20.42 21.77
C HIS A 337 8.72 19.30 22.82
N VAL A 338 9.66 18.39 22.59
CA VAL A 338 9.99 17.29 23.53
C VAL A 338 11.45 17.41 23.98
N HIS A 339 11.73 17.15 25.26
CA HIS A 339 13.09 17.17 25.76
C HIS A 339 13.88 15.92 25.32
N PRO A 340 15.14 16.06 24.90
CA PRO A 340 16.01 14.93 24.65
C PRO A 340 16.26 14.16 25.96
N ALA A 341 16.43 12.84 25.88
CA ALA A 341 16.62 12.01 27.07
C ALA A 341 17.94 12.30 27.79
N ASP A 342 17.90 12.36 29.13
CA ASP A 342 19.10 12.49 29.95
C ASP A 342 19.93 11.20 29.98
N ASN A 343 19.27 10.05 29.89
CA ASN A 343 19.93 8.75 29.83
C ASN A 343 20.60 8.52 28.45
N GLU A 344 21.86 8.11 28.46
CA GLU A 344 22.65 7.93 27.23
C GLU A 344 22.05 6.87 26.27
N THR A 345 21.52 5.77 26.78
CA THR A 345 20.96 4.67 25.97
C THR A 345 19.69 5.13 25.24
N LEU A 346 18.81 5.82 25.96
CA LEU A 346 17.59 6.40 25.38
C LEU A 346 17.94 7.50 24.38
N TYR A 347 18.91 8.35 24.69
CA TYR A 347 19.39 9.39 23.79
C TYR A 347 19.93 8.81 22.47
N LYS A 348 20.78 7.79 22.53
CA LYS A 348 21.28 7.08 21.33
C LYS A 348 20.15 6.51 20.48
N THR A 349 19.06 6.09 21.12
CA THR A 349 17.88 5.54 20.43
C THR A 349 17.10 6.65 19.74
N GLN A 350 16.86 7.77 20.42
CA GLN A 350 16.18 8.95 19.87
C GLN A 350 16.92 9.53 18.64
N PHE A 351 18.26 9.58 18.70
CA PHE A 351 19.10 10.15 17.66
C PHE A 351 19.83 9.09 16.81
N LYS A 352 19.31 7.86 16.75
CA LYS A 352 19.94 6.76 16.02
C LYS A 352 20.13 7.07 14.53
N ASP A 353 19.13 7.71 13.93
CA ASP A 353 19.04 8.00 12.50
C ASP A 353 19.43 9.45 12.15
N VAL A 354 19.99 10.19 13.10
CA VAL A 354 20.46 11.54 12.84
C VAL A 354 21.67 11.51 11.91
N ILE A 355 21.66 12.41 10.94
CA ILE A 355 22.79 12.63 10.03
C ILE A 355 23.29 14.03 10.31
N CYS A 356 24.57 14.15 10.69
CA CYS A 356 25.21 15.43 10.90
C CYS A 356 26.50 15.49 10.08
N ASN A 357 26.73 16.65 9.46
CA ASN A 357 27.91 16.92 8.68
C ASN A 357 28.58 18.20 9.18
N SER A 358 29.91 18.24 9.09
CA SER A 358 30.69 19.46 9.26
C SER A 358 31.56 19.68 8.03
N THR A 359 31.77 20.95 7.66
CA THR A 359 32.69 21.32 6.57
C THR A 359 34.16 21.15 6.99
N LYS A 360 34.42 20.99 8.29
CA LYS A 360 35.77 20.83 8.85
C LYS A 360 36.02 19.38 9.27
N THR A 361 37.18 18.84 8.91
CA THR A 361 37.64 17.49 9.28
C THR A 361 38.08 17.43 10.75
N GLY A 362 38.13 16.22 11.33
CA GLY A 362 38.55 15.99 12.73
C GLY A 362 37.40 15.73 13.71
N ILE A 363 36.16 15.79 13.22
CA ILE A 363 34.95 15.44 13.97
C ILE A 363 34.11 14.42 13.19
N ARG A 364 33.61 13.41 13.91
CA ARG A 364 32.76 12.33 13.39
C ARG A 364 31.42 12.38 14.11
N PHE A 365 30.35 11.99 13.45
CA PHE A 365 29.03 11.96 14.07
C PHE A 365 28.48 10.53 14.10
N ALA A 366 27.95 10.13 15.26
CA ALA A 366 27.30 8.83 15.42
C ALA A 366 26.27 8.87 16.54
N GLN A 367 25.04 8.39 16.27
CA GLN A 367 23.98 8.18 17.26
C GLN A 367 23.68 9.41 18.15
N GLY A 368 23.70 10.61 17.58
CA GLY A 368 23.49 11.85 18.33
C GLY A 368 24.74 12.43 19.02
N PHE A 369 25.92 11.85 18.78
CA PHE A 369 27.17 12.35 19.35
C PHE A 369 28.10 12.90 18.28
N ALA A 370 28.74 14.02 18.59
CA ALA A 370 29.93 14.46 17.89
C ALA A 370 31.17 13.91 18.62
N ILE A 371 32.05 13.23 17.88
CA ILE A 371 33.20 12.49 18.36
C ILE A 371 34.45 13.10 17.75
N PHE A 372 35.37 13.56 18.59
CA PHE A 372 36.61 14.20 18.15
C PHE A 372 37.72 13.17 18.00
N GLU A 373 38.41 13.21 16.86
CA GLU A 373 39.53 12.30 16.58
C GLU A 373 40.72 12.64 17.49
N GLU A 374 41.10 13.92 17.49
CA GLU A 374 42.21 14.44 18.28
C GLU A 374 41.77 15.49 19.29
N VAL A 375 42.43 15.46 20.46
CA VAL A 375 42.28 16.47 21.50
C VAL A 375 43.58 17.23 21.60
N ASP A 376 43.80 18.13 20.65
CA ASP A 376 44.85 19.15 20.74
C ASP A 376 44.38 20.42 21.48
N ASP A 377 45.29 21.37 21.70
CA ASP A 377 45.01 22.68 22.33
C ASP A 377 44.71 23.78 21.29
N SER A 378 44.47 23.41 20.02
CA SER A 378 44.19 24.39 18.97
C SER A 378 42.76 24.93 19.09
N ARG A 379 42.59 26.21 18.71
CA ARG A 379 41.27 26.81 18.64
C ARG A 379 40.67 26.44 17.30
N GLU A 380 39.56 25.71 17.33
CA GLU A 380 38.90 25.21 16.14
C GLU A 380 37.40 25.43 16.19
N GLU A 381 36.82 25.80 15.06
CA GLU A 381 35.39 26.03 14.90
C GLU A 381 34.87 25.03 13.87
N TYR A 382 33.86 24.26 14.26
CA TYR A 382 33.24 23.23 13.44
C TYR A 382 31.78 23.62 13.21
N PRO A 383 31.43 24.19 12.05
CA PRO A 383 30.04 24.41 11.70
C PRO A 383 29.40 23.05 11.46
N VAL A 384 28.27 22.79 12.11
CA VAL A 384 27.57 21.52 12.03
C VAL A 384 26.15 21.77 11.54
N GLU A 385 25.74 20.99 10.55
CA GLU A 385 24.36 20.88 10.13
C GLU A 385 23.89 19.45 10.41
N CYS A 386 22.77 19.33 11.11
CA CYS A 386 22.16 18.06 11.48
C CYS A 386 20.76 17.97 10.89
N ARG A 387 20.40 16.75 10.52
CA ARG A 387 19.08 16.37 10.03
C ARG A 387 18.60 15.13 10.75
N LEU A 388 17.40 15.18 11.30
CA LEU A 388 16.67 14.03 11.79
C LEU A 388 15.31 14.02 11.09
N TYR A 389 15.15 13.09 10.15
CA TYR A 389 13.97 13.00 9.30
C TYR A 389 13.68 14.33 8.56
N GLU A 390 12.69 15.10 9.03
CA GLU A 390 12.26 16.38 8.46
C GLU A 390 12.79 17.60 9.22
N CYS A 391 13.27 17.42 10.45
CA CYS A 391 13.93 18.49 11.19
C CYS A 391 15.33 18.71 10.65
N ILE A 392 15.69 19.97 10.45
CA ILE A 392 17.03 20.42 10.12
C ILE A 392 17.42 21.50 11.12
N TRP A 393 18.62 21.42 11.68
CA TRP A 393 19.16 22.45 12.56
C TRP A 393 20.67 22.57 12.39
N GLY A 394 21.20 23.76 12.60
CA GLY A 394 22.63 24.05 12.52
C GLY A 394 23.14 24.71 13.80
N PHE A 395 24.40 24.47 14.13
CA PHE A 395 25.10 25.06 15.27
C PHE A 395 26.61 25.08 15.05
N LEU A 396 27.33 25.87 15.83
CA LEU A 396 28.79 25.88 15.83
C LEU A 396 29.33 25.10 17.04
N ILE A 397 30.35 24.26 16.84
CA ILE A 397 31.16 23.76 17.95
C ILE A 397 32.48 24.52 17.97
N VAL A 398 32.76 25.20 19.07
CA VAL A 398 33.99 25.98 19.28
C VAL A 398 34.85 25.31 20.34
N LYS A 399 36.01 24.82 19.93
CA LYS A 399 37.04 24.28 20.80
C LYS A 399 37.93 25.43 21.29
N HIS A 400 37.93 25.70 22.59
CA HIS A 400 38.73 26.79 23.17
C HIS A 400 40.12 26.32 23.62
N LYS A 401 41.14 27.14 23.41
CA LYS A 401 42.45 26.94 24.02
C LYS A 401 42.36 26.99 25.56
N LYS A 402 43.15 26.16 26.23
CA LYS A 402 43.27 26.11 27.71
C LYS A 402 43.54 27.52 28.26
N GLY A 403 42.58 28.09 29.00
CA GLY A 403 42.75 29.36 29.74
C GLY A 403 41.81 30.53 29.39
N MET A 404 40.90 30.41 28.43
CA MET A 404 39.89 31.47 28.17
C MET A 404 38.68 31.36 29.12
N ASN A 405 38.54 32.32 30.03
CA ASN A 405 37.37 32.48 30.89
C ASN A 405 36.16 33.02 30.09
N LYS A 406 34.96 32.53 30.45
CA LYS A 406 33.64 32.96 29.95
C LYS A 406 33.49 34.49 30.01
N LYS A 407 33.66 35.18 28.89
CA LYS A 407 33.03 36.48 28.56
C LYS A 407 33.35 36.75 27.08
N GLN A 408 32.36 37.20 26.33
CA GLN A 408 32.32 37.41 24.85
C GLN A 408 31.82 36.18 24.06
N ASN A 409 30.88 36.26 23.12
CA ASN A 409 30.16 37.40 22.56
C ASN A 409 28.84 36.92 21.92
N ASN A 410 27.86 37.82 21.92
CA ASN A 410 26.63 37.75 21.13
C ASN A 410 26.98 37.70 19.62
N PHE A 411 26.79 36.57 18.97
CA PHE A 411 26.56 36.52 17.52
C PHE A 411 25.29 35.70 17.27
N ARG A 412 24.14 36.39 17.22
CA ARG A 412 22.90 35.83 16.69
C ARG A 412 23.02 35.80 15.17
N LYS A 413 23.26 34.63 14.57
CA LYS A 413 22.74 34.35 13.23
C LYS A 413 21.36 33.71 13.41
N VAL A 414 20.33 34.50 13.14
CA VAL A 414 18.95 34.04 13.04
C VAL A 414 18.87 33.21 11.76
N PHE A 415 18.70 31.90 11.88
CA PHE A 415 18.26 31.07 10.76
C PHE A 415 16.74 31.00 10.81
N HIS A 416 16.11 31.48 9.74
CA HIS A 416 14.67 31.35 9.53
C HIS A 416 14.34 29.88 9.27
N PHE A 417 13.45 29.31 10.07
CA PHE A 417 12.75 28.08 9.73
C PHE A 417 11.64 28.45 8.75
N ASN A 418 11.74 27.99 7.49
CA ASN A 418 10.56 27.81 6.67
C ASN A 418 10.04 26.41 7.00
N CYS A 419 8.99 26.36 7.82
CA CYS A 419 8.13 25.19 7.95
C CYS A 419 7.13 25.18 6.79
#